data_AF-A0A397W3W4-F1
#
_entry.id   AF-A0A397W3W4-F1
#
_cell.length_a   1.000
_cell.length_b   1.000
_cell.length_c   1.000
_cell.angle_alpha   90.00
_cell.angle_beta   90.00
_cell.angle_gamma   90.00
#
_symmetry.space_group_name_H-M   'P 1'
#
loop_
_entity.id
_entity.type
_entity.pdbx_description
1 polymer ?
#
loop_
_entity_poly.entity_id
_entity_poly.type
_entity_poly.pdbx_seq_one_letter_code
_entity_poly.pdbx_strand_id
1 'polypeptide(L)' 'MQQPQQERSPTEFLSNVIGILSCLDGYMNIALEQTEEWVNGQLKNKYGDAFIRENNVLYISADKTRKREPLNIQ' A
#
# COMPACT_ATOMS: atom_id res chain seq x y z
N MET A 1 -5.90 28.01 -1.65
CA MET A 1 -6.73 27.29 -2.65
C MET A 1 -6.86 25.86 -2.16
N GLN A 2 -8.05 25.47 -1.70
CA GLN A 2 -8.31 24.09 -1.30
C GLN A 2 -8.52 23.29 -2.59
N GLN A 3 -7.76 22.20 -2.76
CA GLN A 3 -7.92 21.32 -3.92
C GLN A 3 -9.35 20.76 -3.88
N PRO A 4 -10.04 20.68 -5.04
CA PRO A 4 -11.41 20.19 -5.09
C PRO A 4 -11.46 18.79 -4.49
N GLN A 5 -12.42 18.55 -3.61
CA GLN A 5 -12.68 17.22 -3.07
C GLN A 5 -13.16 16.37 -4.24
N GLN A 6 -12.23 15.62 -4.82
CA GLN A 6 -12.49 14.65 -5.88
C GLN A 6 -13.50 13.65 -5.31
N GLU A 7 -14.72 13.70 -5.82
CA GLU A 7 -15.83 12.84 -5.40
C GLU A 7 -15.45 11.40 -5.75
N ARG A 8 -14.98 10.67 -4.73
CA ARG A 8 -14.45 9.33 -4.94
C ARG A 8 -15.60 8.35 -5.14
N SER A 9 -15.58 7.62 -6.24
CA SER A 9 -16.58 6.60 -6.56
C SER A 9 -16.70 5.55 -5.44
N PRO A 10 -17.86 4.90 -5.23
CA PRO A 10 -18.05 3.91 -4.17
C PRO A 10 -17.09 2.71 -4.21
N THR A 11 -16.39 2.48 -5.33
CA THR A 11 -15.35 1.46 -5.48
C THR A 11 -13.95 1.93 -5.09
N GLU A 12 -13.71 3.25 -4.98
CA GLU A 12 -12.44 3.82 -4.48
C GLU A 12 -12.18 3.54 -2.99
N PHE A 13 -13.15 2.99 -2.27
CA PHE A 13 -12.94 2.50 -0.91
C PHE A 13 -11.98 1.30 -0.86
N LEU A 14 -11.78 0.58 -1.97
CA LEU A 14 -10.84 -0.54 -2.05
C LEU A 14 -9.60 -0.12 -2.83
N SER A 15 -8.78 0.76 -2.24
CA SER A 15 -7.43 1.00 -2.78
C SER A 15 -6.53 -0.20 -2.47
N ASN A 16 -5.72 -0.59 -3.46
CA ASN A 16 -4.74 -1.65 -3.28
C ASN A 16 -3.43 -1.03 -2.84
N VAL A 17 -3.03 -1.31 -1.60
CA VAL A 17 -1.73 -0.89 -1.08
C VAL A 17 -0.76 -2.04 -1.25
N ILE A 18 0.35 -1.78 -1.96
CA ILE A 18 1.35 -2.78 -2.28
C ILE A 18 2.69 -2.27 -1.80
N GLY A 19 3.41 -3.10 -1.06
CA GLY A 19 4.72 -2.78 -0.53
C GLY A 19 5.43 -4.03 -0.07
N ILE A 20 6.65 -3.84 0.41
CA ILE A 20 7.42 -4.87 1.08
C ILE A 20 6.98 -4.92 2.53
N LEU A 21 6.51 -6.08 2.98
CA LEU A 21 6.18 -6.28 4.39
C LEU A 21 7.45 -6.31 5.25
N SER A 22 7.61 -5.31 6.12
CA SER A 22 8.73 -5.23 7.07
C SER A 22 8.38 -5.85 8.41
N CYS A 23 7.21 -5.48 8.97
CA CYS A 23 6.76 -5.96 10.28
C CYS A 23 5.23 -6.09 10.34
N LEU A 24 4.76 -7.05 11.15
CA LEU A 24 3.37 -7.28 11.51
C LEU A 24 3.29 -7.57 13.02
N ASP A 25 2.30 -7.03 13.72
CA ASP A 25 2.09 -7.29 15.16
C ASP A 25 0.86 -8.17 15.46
N GLY A 26 0.65 -8.53 16.74
CA GLY A 26 -0.48 -9.34 17.20
C GLY A 26 -1.85 -8.65 17.11
N TYR A 27 -1.88 -7.35 16.78
CA TYR A 27 -3.09 -6.59 16.49
C TYR A 27 -3.32 -6.43 14.99
N MET A 28 -2.42 -6.91 14.13
CA MET A 28 -2.43 -6.74 12.67
C MET A 28 -2.12 -5.32 12.18
N ASN A 29 -1.34 -4.54 12.93
CA ASN A 29 -0.69 -3.36 12.37
C ASN A 29 0.44 -3.76 11.43
N ILE A 30 0.58 -3.04 10.31
CA ILE A 30 1.48 -3.38 9.23
C ILE A 30 2.46 -2.24 8.99
N ALA A 31 3.76 -2.55 8.99
CA ALA A 31 4.78 -1.68 8.44
C ALA A 31 5.17 -2.17 7.05
N LEU A 32 5.02 -1.30 6.05
CA LEU A 32 5.39 -1.55 4.67
C LEU A 32 6.51 -0.59 4.21
N GLU A 33 7.47 -1.11 3.48
CA GLU A 33 8.49 -0.35 2.74
C GLU A 33 8.13 -0.27 1.24
N GLN A 34 8.64 0.75 0.55
CA GLN A 34 8.42 0.96 -0.89
C GLN A 34 6.93 0.91 -1.29
N THR A 35 6.09 1.48 -0.45
CA THR A 35 4.63 1.38 -0.53
C THR A 35 4.06 2.25 -1.64
N GLU A 36 3.18 1.66 -2.43
CA GLU A 36 2.45 2.30 -3.52
C GLU A 36 0.94 2.07 -3.36
N GLU A 37 0.15 3.08 -3.66
CA GLU A 37 -1.31 2.97 -3.72
C GLU A 37 -1.77 2.91 -5.17
N TRP A 38 -2.58 1.89 -5.44
CA TRP A 38 -3.16 1.60 -6.73
C TRP A 38 -4.69 1.70 -6.64
N VAL A 39 -5.26 2.58 -7.46
CA VAL A 39 -6.70 2.82 -7.56
C VAL A 39 -7.12 2.52 -8.99
N ASN A 40 -8.08 1.62 -9.18
CA ASN A 40 -8.54 1.21 -10.52
C ASN A 40 -7.39 0.76 -11.45
N GLY A 41 -6.39 0.07 -10.89
CA GLY A 41 -5.22 -0.40 -11.65
C GLY A 41 -4.22 0.70 -12.05
N GLN A 42 -4.42 1.94 -11.61
CA GLN A 42 -3.50 3.05 -11.84
C GLN A 42 -2.75 3.41 -10.56
N LEU A 43 -1.45 3.65 -10.70
CA LEU A 43 -0.63 4.17 -9.60
C LEU A 43 -1.11 5.57 -9.25
N LYS A 44 -1.64 5.72 -8.03
CA LYS A 44 -2.13 7.01 -7.53
C LYS A 44 -1.08 7.74 -6.72
N ASN A 45 -0.36 7.01 -5.86
CA ASN A 45 0.62 7.61 -4.96
C ASN A 45 1.76 6.64 -4.60
N LYS A 46 2.91 7.20 -4.22
CA LYS A 46 4.06 6.48 -3.66
C LYS A 46 4.37 7.04 -2.28
N TYR A 47 4.27 6.18 -1.27
CA TYR A 47 4.45 6.56 0.13
C TYR A 47 5.85 6.21 0.66
N GLY A 48 6.53 5.23 0.07
CA GLY A 48 7.78 4.73 0.63
C GLY A 48 7.49 3.94 1.91
N ASP A 49 7.88 4.47 3.06
CA ASP A 49 7.61 3.80 4.35
C ASP A 49 6.20 4.16 4.82
N ALA A 50 5.36 3.14 5.01
CA ALA A 50 3.97 3.30 5.39
C ALA A 50 3.62 2.44 6.60
N PHE A 51 2.79 2.97 7.48
CA PHE A 51 2.22 2.27 8.62
C PHE A 51 0.71 2.18 8.46
N ILE A 52 0.18 0.96 8.35
CA ILE A 52 -1.25 0.69 8.18
C ILE A 52 -1.78 0.11 9.49
N ARG A 53 -2.84 0.74 9.99
CA ARG A 53 -3.53 0.30 11.20
C ARG A 53 -4.44 -0.90 10.95
N GLU A 54 -4.61 -1.76 11.94
CA GLU A 54 -5.34 -3.02 11.85
C GLU A 54 -6.75 -2.92 11.24
N ASN A 55 -7.54 -1.93 11.70
CA ASN A 55 -8.95 -1.81 11.32
C ASN A 55 -9.16 -1.29 9.89
N ASN A 56 -8.08 -0.93 9.19
CA ASN A 56 -8.12 -0.47 7.80
C ASN A 56 -7.70 -1.55 6.81
N VAL A 57 -7.43 -2.77 7.28
CA VAL A 57 -6.95 -3.89 6.46
C VAL A 57 -8.07 -4.90 6.27
N LEU A 58 -8.49 -5.11 5.02
CA LEU A 58 -9.47 -6.14 4.68
C LEU A 58 -8.82 -7.53 4.53
N TYR A 59 -7.70 -7.60 3.81
CA TYR A 59 -6.93 -8.83 3.62
C TYR A 59 -5.47 -8.51 3.27
N ILE A 60 -4.59 -9.50 3.42
CA ILE A 60 -3.18 -9.45 3.01
C ILE A 60 -2.92 -10.64 2.08
N SER A 61 -2.24 -10.39 0.96
CA SER A 61 -1.85 -11.45 0.02
C SER A 61 -0.41 -11.27 -0.45
N ALA A 62 0.34 -12.36 -0.55
CA ALA A 62 1.68 -12.34 -1.12
C ALA A 62 1.62 -12.24 -2.66
N ASP A 63 2.29 -11.24 -3.22
CA ASP A 63 2.45 -11.11 -4.68
C ASP A 63 3.61 -12.00 -5.14
N LYS A 64 3.30 -13.07 -5.87
CA LYS A 64 4.30 -14.01 -6.40
C LYS A 64 5.03 -13.49 -7.64
N THR A 65 4.55 -12.40 -8.23
CA THR A 65 5.04 -11.88 -9.52
C THR A 65 6.07 -10.78 -9.35
N ARG A 66 6.00 -9.99 -8.28
CA ARG A 66 7.03 -9.00 -7.93
C ARG A 66 8.22 -9.66 -7.26
N LYS A 67 9.30 -9.83 -8.03
CA LYS A 67 10.61 -10.16 -7.46
C LYS A 67 11.24 -8.88 -6.92
N ARG A 68 11.77 -8.93 -5.70
CA ARG A 68 12.72 -7.91 -5.25
C ARG A 68 13.94 -7.99 -6.17
N GLU A 69 14.27 -6.88 -6.83
CA GLU A 69 15.59 -6.75 -7.44
C GLU A 69 16.64 -6.88 -6.33
N PRO A 70 17.68 -7.72 -6.50
CA PRO A 70 18.70 -7.88 -5.48
C PRO A 70 19.38 -6.52 -5.23
N LEU A 71 19.56 -6.18 -3.96
CA LEU A 71 20.23 -4.94 -3.56
C LEU A 71 21.64 -4.94 -4.16
N ASN A 72 21.94 -4.00 -5.05
CA ASN A 72 23.27 -3.87 -5.65
C ASN A 72 24.22 -3.27 -4.61
N ILE A 73 24.89 -4.11 -3.84
CA ILE A 73 25.95 -3.70 -2.91
C ILE A 73 27.20 -3.50 -3.76
N GLN A 74 27.53 -2.24 -4.08
CA GLN A 74 28.84 -1.86 -4.62
C GLN A 74 29.88 -1.79 -3.51
#